data_AF-A0A0C3BI50-F1
#
_entry.id   AF-A0A0C3BI50-F1
#
_cell.length_a   1.000
_cell.length_b   1.000
_cell.length_c   1.000
_cell.angle_alpha   90.00
_cell.angle_beta   90.00
_cell.angle_gamma   90.00
#
_symmetry.space_group_name_H-M   'P 1'
#
loop_
_entity.id
_entity.type
_entity.pdbx_description
1 polymer ?
#
loop_
_entity_poly.entity_id
_entity_poly.type
_entity_poly.pdbx_seq_one_letter_code
_entity_poly.pdbx_strand_id
1 'polypeptide(L)' 'MEDGVTPGSKSIRNEIKIWANLRHPNILQFLGANVLDNISFIVMPYLQNGNAHNYLNEHPNGDRLQILGISCCWDSL' A
#
# COMPACT_ATOMS: atom_id res chain seq x y z
N MET A 1 -4.16 31.84 -2.23
CA MET A 1 -4.79 30.78 -1.43
C MET A 1 -4.34 29.47 -2.03
N GLU A 2 -3.19 28.98 -1.58
CA GLU A 2 -2.69 27.64 -1.87
C GLU A 2 -1.66 27.32 -0.78
N ASP A 3 -2.12 27.37 0.48
CA ASP A 3 -1.37 26.82 1.60
C ASP A 3 -1.57 25.30 1.60
N GLY A 4 -1.08 24.67 0.53
CA GLY A 4 -0.97 23.23 0.43
C GLY A 4 0.22 22.80 1.27
N VAL A 5 -0.03 22.09 2.36
CA VAL A 5 0.98 21.39 3.15
C VAL A 5 1.91 20.65 2.19
N THR A 6 3.16 21.09 2.04
CA THR A 6 4.25 20.25 1.54
C THR A 6 4.80 19.50 2.74
N PRO A 7 4.47 18.21 2.95
CA PRO A 7 5.18 17.42 3.93
C PRO A 7 6.64 17.39 3.45
N GLY A 8 7.59 17.74 4.32
CA GLY A 8 9.01 17.81 3.98
C GLY A 8 9.41 16.62 3.12
N SER A 9 9.85 16.91 1.89
CA SER A 9 9.89 15.96 0.77
C SER A 9 10.82 14.78 1.04
N LYS A 10 10.30 13.73 1.69
CA LYS A 10 10.83 12.38 1.51
C LYS A 10 10.57 12.03 0.04
N SER A 11 11.63 12.02 -0.76
CA SER A 11 11.57 11.58 -2.15
C SER A 11 10.94 10.18 -2.22
N ILE A 12 10.02 9.97 -3.17
CA ILE A 12 9.44 8.65 -3.49
C ILE A 12 10.52 7.58 -3.69
N ARG A 13 11.73 7.98 -4.11
CA ARG A 13 12.89 7.10 -4.23
C ARG A 13 13.33 6.50 -2.91
N ASN A 14 13.23 7.25 -1.81
CA ASN A 14 13.53 6.75 -0.47
C ASN A 14 12.47 5.75 0.00
N GLU A 15 11.19 6.01 -0.28
CA GLU A 15 10.10 5.08 0.02
C GLU A 15 10.25 3.78 -0.77
N ILE A 16 10.53 3.87 -2.08
CA ILE A 16 10.83 2.73 -2.94
C ILE A 16 12.02 1.94 -2.39
N LYS A 17 13.10 2.61 -2.00
CA LYS A 17 14.28 1.94 -1.44
C LYS A 17 13.94 1.17 -0.17
N ILE A 18 13.15 1.77 0.73
CA ILE A 18 12.73 1.09 1.97
C ILE A 18 11.84 -0.10 1.62
N TRP A 19 10.81 0.11 0.80
CA TRP A 19 9.80 -0.90 0.49
C TRP A 19 10.37 -2.08 -0.31
N ALA A 20 11.29 -1.85 -1.24
CA ALA A 20 11.97 -2.91 -1.99
C ALA A 20 12.76 -3.89 -1.09
N ASN A 21 13.13 -3.46 0.12
CA ASN A 21 13.83 -4.29 1.10
C ASN A 21 12.87 -4.99 2.08
N LEU A 22 11.57 -4.68 2.06
CA LEU A 22 10.58 -5.32 2.93
C LEU A 22 10.08 -6.61 2.29
N ARG A 23 10.41 -7.75 2.91
CA ARG A 23 9.91 -9.08 2.52
C ARG A 23 9.32 -9.78 3.73
N HIS A 24 8.01 -9.73 3.87
CA HIS A 24 7.28 -10.34 4.98
C HIS A 24 5.85 -10.67 4.55
N PRO A 25 5.24 -11.79 5.01
CA PRO A 25 3.88 -12.19 4.61
C PRO A 25 2.78 -11.16 4.94
N ASN A 26 3.02 -10.28 5.91
CA ASN A 26 2.08 -9.22 6.32
C ASN A 26 2.46 -7.82 5.84
N ILE A 27 3.36 -7.72 4.87
CA ILE A 27 3.71 -6.45 4.21
C ILE A 27 3.37 -6.59 2.74
N LEU A 28 2.66 -5.62 2.18
CA LEU A 28 2.29 -5.63 0.76
C LEU A 28 3.55 -5.74 -0.10
N GLN A 29 3.55 -6.71 -1.01
CA GLN A 29 4.71 -6.98 -1.84
C GLN A 29 4.97 -5.82 -2.81
N PHE A 30 6.21 -5.37 -2.83
CA PHE A 30 6.72 -4.47 -3.87
C PHE A 30 7.09 -5.29 -5.12
N LEU A 31 6.45 -5.03 -6.26
CA LEU A 31 6.74 -5.73 -7.53
C LEU A 31 7.73 -4.96 -8.40
N GLY A 32 7.69 -3.63 -8.35
CA GLY A 32 8.60 -2.77 -9.13
C GLY A 32 8.26 -1.29 -8.99
N ALA A 33 9.07 -0.44 -9.61
CA ALA A 33 8.80 0.99 -9.73
C ALA A 33 9.48 1.58 -10.96
N ASN A 34 8.89 2.65 -11.50
CA ASN A 34 9.58 3.57 -12.39
C ASN A 34 10.07 4.78 -11.60
N VAL A 35 11.37 5.04 -11.69
CA VAL A 35 12.04 6.21 -11.09
C VAL A 35 12.99 6.90 -12.09
N LEU A 36 12.99 6.45 -13.35
CA LEU A 36 13.90 6.92 -14.38
C LEU A 36 13.27 8.01 -15.25
N ASP A 37 11.95 7.92 -15.46
CA ASP A 37 11.21 8.89 -16.26
C ASP A 37 10.62 10.04 -15.42
N ASN A 38 10.06 11.03 -16.12
CA ASN A 38 9.42 12.20 -15.50
C ASN A 38 8.25 11.85 -14.57
N ILE A 39 7.67 10.66 -14.69
CA ILE A 39 6.55 10.21 -13.86
C ILE A 39 6.99 8.99 -13.07
N SER A 40 7.15 9.17 -11.76
CA SER A 40 7.47 8.08 -10.85
C SER A 40 6.21 7.32 -10.45
N PHE A 41 6.26 5.98 -10.47
CA PHE A 41 5.17 5.12 -10.03
C PHE A 41 5.69 3.81 -9.42
N ILE A 42 4.85 3.14 -8.63
CA ILE A 42 5.11 1.85 -7.99
C ILE A 42 4.12 0.82 -8.53
N VAL A 43 4.59 -0.42 -8.69
CA VAL A 43 3.78 -1.58 -9.07
C VAL A 43 3.69 -2.51 -7.85
N MET A 44 2.47 -2.92 -7.51
CA MET A 44 2.14 -3.79 -6.38
C MET A 44 0.93 -4.68 -6.73
N PRO A 45 0.70 -5.78 -6.00
CA PRO A 45 -0.51 -6.57 -6.16
C PRO A 45 -1.75 -5.70 -5.92
N TYR A 46 -2.79 -5.94 -6.71
CA TYR A 46 -4.07 -5.29 -6.50
C TYR A 46 -4.79 -5.90 -5.29
N LEU A 47 -5.28 -5.05 -4.40
CA LEU A 47 -6.09 -5.45 -3.25
C LEU A 47 -7.56 -5.17 -3.57
N GLN A 48 -8.32 -6.21 -3.93
CA GLN A 48 -9.72 -6.09 -4.37
C GLN A 48 -10.59 -5.35 -3.35
N ASN A 49 -10.37 -5.60 -2.07
CA ASN A 49 -11.15 -5.01 -0.98
C ASN A 49 -10.54 -3.70 -0.44
N GLY A 50 -9.54 -3.16 -1.14
CA GLY A 50 -8.96 -1.86 -0.84
C GLY A 50 -8.24 -1.79 0.49
N ASN A 51 -8.43 -0.69 1.21
CA ASN A 51 -7.78 -0.45 2.50
C ASN A 51 -8.67 -0.93 3.67
N ALA A 52 -8.01 -1.35 4.75
CA ALA A 52 -8.66 -1.88 5.95
C ALA A 52 -9.71 -0.95 6.57
N HIS A 53 -9.48 0.36 6.53
CA HIS A 53 -10.40 1.34 7.14
C HIS A 53 -11.74 1.35 6.39
N ASN A 54 -11.71 1.49 5.07
CA ASN A 54 -12.91 1.48 4.24
C ASN A 54 -13.62 0.12 4.33
N TYR A 55 -12.85 -0.98 4.25
CA TYR A 55 -13.41 -2.33 4.36
C TYR A 55 -14.18 -2.54 5.67
N LEU A 56 -13.62 -2.11 6.80
CA LEU A 56 -14.25 -2.22 8.12
C LEU A 56 -15.46 -1.29 8.31
N ASN A 57 -15.50 -0.15 7.60
CA ASN A 57 -16.67 0.72 7.60
C ASN A 57 -17.84 0.07 6.84
N GLU A 58 -17.55 -0.68 5.78
CA GLU A 58 -18.54 -1.43 5.01
C GLU A 58 -18.96 -2.74 5.71
N HIS A 59 -18.05 -3.33 6.50
CA HIS A 59 -18.25 -4.59 7.24
C HIS A 59 -18.08 -4.39 8.74
N PRO A 60 -19.01 -3.72 9.44
CA PRO A 60 -18.85 -3.36 10.85
C PRO A 60 -18.75 -4.56 11.80
N ASN A 61 -19.28 -5.71 11.39
CA ASN A 61 -19.22 -6.98 12.13
C ASN A 61 -18.08 -7.90 11.66
N GLY A 62 -17.22 -7.45 10.73
CA GLY A 62 -16.11 -8.24 10.20
C GLY A 62 -15.05 -8.55 11.26
N ASP A 63 -14.49 -9.76 11.22
CA ASP A 63 -13.39 -10.15 12.09
C ASP A 63 -12.12 -9.37 11.72
N ARG A 64 -11.74 -8.43 12.59
CA ARG A 64 -10.58 -7.56 12.39
C ARG A 64 -9.26 -8.33 12.33
N LEU A 65 -9.20 -9.53 12.93
CA LEU A 65 -8.00 -10.35 12.91
C LEU A 65 -7.73 -10.92 11.51
N GLN A 66 -8.77 -11.12 10.70
CA GLN A 66 -8.62 -11.62 9.32
C GLN A 66 -7.92 -10.62 8.39
N ILE A 67 -7.89 -9.34 8.75
CA ILE A 67 -7.28 -8.27 7.94
C ILE A 67 -5.76 -8.18 8.12
N LEU A 68 -5.20 -8.84 9.15
CA LEU A 68 -3.77 -8.72 9.48
C LEU A 68 -2.84 -9.40 8.47
N GLY A 69 -3.37 -10.24 7.58
CA GLY A 69 -2.62 -10.88 6.49
C GLY A 69 -2.80 -10.15 5.17
N ILE A 70 -1.70 -9.62 4.60
CA ILE A 70 -1.67 -9.07 3.23
C ILE A 70 -1.31 -10.18 2.22
N SER A 71 -1.15 -11.42 2.69
CA SER A 71 -0.95 -12.60 1.87
C SER A 71 -2.04 -12.69 0.80
N CYS A 72 -1.58 -12.83 -0.45
CA CYS A 72 -2.20 -13.05 -1.77
C CYS A 72 -3.63 -13.64 -1.92
N CYS A 73 -4.34 -14.00 -0.86
CA CYS A 73 -5.66 -14.63 -0.92
C CYS A 73 -6.75 -13.70 -0.36
N TRP A 74 -6.88 -12.48 -0.90
CA TRP A 74 -8.14 -11.73 -0.80
C TRP A 74 -9.20 -12.24 -1.79
N ASP A 75 -8.93 -13.33 -2.51
CA ASP A 75 -9.87 -14.00 -3.42
C ASP A 75 -10.77 -15.04 -2.73
N SER A 76 -10.64 -15.24 -1.40
CA SER A 76 -11.37 -16.28 -0.66
C SER A 76 -12.10 -15.77 0.60
N LEU A 77 -12.35 -14.47 0.68
CA LEU A 77 -13.27 -13.85 1.64
C LEU A 77 -14.57 -13.46 0.94
#